data_AF-A0A2L2LWG9-F1
#
_entry.id   AF-A0A2L2LWG9-F1
#
_cell.length_a   1.000
_cell.length_b   1.000
_cell.length_c   1.000
_cell.angle_alpha   90.00
_cell.angle_beta   90.00
_cell.angle_gamma   90.00
#
_symmetry.space_group_name_H-M   'P 1'
#
loop_
_entity.id
_entity.type
_entity.pdbx_description
1 polymer ?
#
loop_
_entity_poly.entity_id
_entity_poly.type
_entity_poly.pdbx_seq_one_letter_code
_entity_poly.pdbx_strand_id
1 'polypeptide(L)' 'MEVHEKRKLLEAIDILIKRPAQADETTLGNAIGYFTKLVEDLTQGQITLLPVQKQQLKNAIEEIA' A
#
# COMPACT_ATOMS: atom_id res chain seq x y z
N MET A 1 3.61 -12.35 -6.76
CA MET A 1 3.06 -12.41 -5.39
C MET A 1 2.56 -13.81 -5.11
N GLU A 2 3.01 -14.41 -4.00
CA GLU A 2 2.57 -15.73 -3.61
C GLU A 2 1.15 -15.73 -3.02
N VAL A 3 0.50 -16.89 -2.96
CA VAL A 3 -0.87 -17.04 -2.46
C VAL A 3 -0.98 -16.58 -1.00
N HIS A 4 0.02 -16.85 -0.17
CA HIS A 4 0.00 -16.48 1.24
C HIS A 4 0.01 -14.95 1.44
N GLU A 5 0.69 -14.20 0.57
CA GLU A 5 0.72 -12.73 0.56
C GLU A 5 -0.62 -12.16 0.11
N LYS A 6 -1.24 -12.76 -0.91
CA LYS A 6 -2.60 -12.38 -1.35
C LYS A 6 -3.63 -12.53 -0.24
N ARG A 7 -3.52 -13.58 0.59
CA ARG A 7 -4.41 -13.76 1.75
C ARG A 7 -4.23 -12.66 2.79
N LYS A 8 -2.99 -12.28 3.10
CA LYS A 8 -2.71 -11.17 4.02
C LYS A 8 -3.29 -9.84 3.52
N LEU A 9 -3.20 -9.58 2.21
CA LEU A 9 -3.85 -8.42 1.60
C LEU A 9 -5.37 -8.45 1.78
N LEU A 10 -6.01 -9.59 1.48
CA LEU A 10 -7.46 -9.73 1.62
C LEU A 10 -7.93 -9.56 3.07
N GLU A 11 -7.18 -10.11 4.03
CA GLU A 11 -7.47 -9.95 5.46
C GLU A 11 -7.36 -8.50 5.90
N ALA A 12 -6.30 -7.80 5.49
CA ALA A 12 -6.12 -6.39 5.79
C ALA A 12 -7.26 -5.53 5.19
N ILE A 13 -7.65 -5.80 3.93
CA ILE A 13 -8.79 -5.11 3.29
C ILE A 13 -10.10 -5.42 4.03
N ASP A 14 -10.33 -6.66 4.44
CA ASP A 14 -11.54 -7.03 5.19
C ASP A 14 -11.64 -6.29 6.53
N ILE A 15 -10.53 -6.16 7.27
CA ILE A 15 -10.48 -5.36 8.50
C ILE A 15 -10.77 -3.89 8.19
N LEU A 16 -10.08 -3.30 7.20
CA LEU A 16 -10.26 -1.88 6.87
C LEU A 16 -11.69 -1.53 6.44
N ILE A 17 -12.37 -2.44 5.73
CA ILE A 17 -13.72 -2.19 5.20
C ILE A 17 -14.81 -2.55 6.21
N LYS A 18 -14.72 -3.73 6.84
CA LYS A 18 -15.82 -4.26 7.68
C LYS A 18 -15.64 -3.98 9.16
N ARG A 19 -14.39 -3.83 9.61
CA ARG A 19 -14.03 -3.72 11.04
C ARG A 19 -12.99 -2.61 11.25
N PRO A 20 -13.23 -1.37 10.76
CA PRO A 20 -12.20 -0.31 10.76
C PRO A 20 -11.71 0.06 12.16
N ALA A 21 -12.54 -0.12 13.20
CA ALA A 21 -12.14 0.10 14.59
C ALA A 21 -11.07 -0.91 15.11
N GLN A 22 -10.86 -2.03 14.40
CA GLN A 22 -9.82 -3.01 14.70
C GLN A 22 -8.55 -2.78 13.87
N ALA A 23 -8.55 -1.81 12.96
CA ALA A 23 -7.38 -1.52 12.14
C ALA A 23 -6.28 -0.87 13.00
N ASP A 24 -5.07 -1.37 12.81
CA ASP A 24 -3.86 -0.87 13.44
C ASP A 24 -2.78 -0.58 12.38
N GLU A 25 -1.59 -0.18 12.83
CA GLU A 25 -0.46 0.10 11.95
C GLU A 25 -0.08 -1.12 11.08
N THR A 26 -0.19 -2.34 11.63
CA THR A 26 0.09 -3.58 10.90
C THR A 26 -0.94 -3.80 9.78
N THR A 27 -2.22 -3.55 10.05
CA THR A 27 -3.31 -3.65 9.08
C THR A 27 -3.06 -2.70 7.90
N LEU A 28 -2.72 -1.44 8.20
CA LEU A 28 -2.43 -0.44 7.19
C LEU A 28 -1.17 -0.78 6.39
N GLY A 29 -0.09 -1.19 7.07
CA GLY A 29 1.17 -1.61 6.45
C GLY A 29 1.00 -2.81 5.52
N ASN A 30 0.23 -3.82 5.94
CA ASN A 30 -0.10 -4.97 5.11
C ASN A 30 -0.93 -4.58 3.88
N ALA A 31 -1.96 -3.73 4.06
CA ALA A 31 -2.78 -3.29 2.93
C ALA A 31 -1.96 -2.52 1.89
N ILE A 32 -1.17 -1.54 2.32
CA ILE A 32 -0.34 -0.72 1.43
C ILE A 32 0.75 -1.59 0.78
N GLY A 33 1.54 -2.30 1.58
CA GLY A 33 2.70 -3.06 1.07
C GLY A 33 2.30 -4.17 0.11
N TYR A 34 1.30 -4.98 0.47
CA TYR A 34 0.86 -6.06 -0.43
C TYR A 34 0.07 -5.55 -1.63
N PHE A 35 -0.63 -4.42 -1.54
CA PHE A 35 -1.27 -3.82 -2.71
C PHE A 35 -0.22 -3.24 -3.69
N THR A 36 0.80 -2.54 -3.18
CA THR A 36 1.95 -2.09 -3.98
C THR A 36 2.59 -3.26 -4.71
N LYS A 37 2.92 -4.34 -3.98
CA LYS A 37 3.52 -5.54 -4.57
C LYS A 37 2.61 -6.19 -5.63
N LEU A 38 1.30 -6.27 -5.37
CA LEU A 38 0.34 -6.81 -6.34
C LEU A 38 0.33 -6.00 -7.64
N VAL A 39 0.31 -4.68 -7.55
CA VAL A 39 0.30 -3.78 -8.71
C VAL A 39 1.60 -3.91 -9.50
N GLU A 40 2.74 -3.90 -8.82
CA GLU A 40 4.05 -4.09 -9.46
C GLU A 40 4.12 -5.44 -10.18
N ASP A 41 3.70 -6.53 -9.53
CA ASP A 41 3.71 -7.87 -10.12
C ASP A 41 2.81 -7.98 -11.35
N LEU A 42 1.58 -7.45 -11.28
CA LEU A 42 0.61 -7.53 -12.39
C LEU A 42 1.01 -6.65 -13.58
N THR A 43 1.74 -5.57 -13.32
CA THR A 43 2.17 -4.63 -14.35
C THR A 43 3.59 -4.89 -14.82
N GLN A 44 4.24 -5.95 -14.32
CA GLN A 44 5.65 -6.25 -14.60
C GLN A 44 6.56 -5.04 -14.34
N GLY A 45 6.27 -4.29 -13.27
CA GLY A 45 7.00 -3.09 -12.87
C GLY A 45 6.71 -1.83 -13.69
N GLN A 46 5.76 -1.85 -14.63
CA GLN A 46 5.35 -0.62 -15.35
C GLN A 46 4.66 0.38 -14.42
N ILE A 47 4.04 -0.08 -13.34
CA ILE A 47 3.45 0.78 -12.31
C ILE A 47 4.09 0.42 -10.97
N THR A 48 4.65 1.44 -10.32
CA THR A 48 5.19 1.38 -8.95
C THR A 48 4.40 2.33 -8.07
N LEU A 49 3.93 1.83 -6.93
CA LEU A 49 3.20 2.64 -5.95
C LEU A 49 4.11 2.97 -4.78
N LEU A 50 4.56 4.23 -4.72
CA LEU A 50 5.40 4.72 -3.63
C LEU A 50 4.54 5.48 -2.61
N PRO A 51 4.34 4.95 -1.40
CA PRO A 51 3.72 5.72 -0.34
C PRO A 51 4.65 6.88 0.02
N VAL A 52 4.16 8.10 -0.14
CA VAL A 52 4.90 9.34 0.16
C VAL A 52 4.22 10.10 1.28
N GLN A 53 5.01 10.66 2.19
CA GLN A 53 4.46 11.65 3.12
C GLN A 53 4.16 12.92 2.35
N LYS A 54 2.96 13.47 2.56
CA LYS A 54 2.49 14.66 1.84
C LYS A 54 3.48 15.83 1.89
N GLN A 55 4.13 16.03 3.04
CA GLN A 55 5.12 17.09 3.21
C GLN A 55 6.41 16.82 2.42
N GLN A 56 6.89 15.58 2.40
CA GLN A 56 8.06 15.19 1.62
C GLN A 56 7.81 15.39 0.12
N LEU A 57 6.63 15.00 -0.36
CA LEU A 57 6.24 15.22 -1.75
C LEU A 57 6.18 16.71 -2.09
N LYS A 58 5.60 17.53 -1.20
CA LYS A 58 5.54 18.98 -1.38
C LYS A 58 6.94 19.58 -1.52
N ASN A 59 7.87 19.23 -0.61
CA ASN A 59 9.24 19.73 -0.66
C ASN A 59 9.95 19.31 -1.96
N ALA A 60 9.79 18.05 -2.39
CA ALA A 60 10.41 17.56 -3.63
C ALA A 60 9.90 18.28 -4.88
N ILE A 61 8.63 18.70 -4.90
CA ILE A 61 8.06 19.48 -6.01
C ILE A 61 8.62 20.92 -5.99
N GLU A 62 8.75 21.53 -4.81
CA GLU A 62 9.28 22.88 -4.64
C GLU A 62 10.78 22.98 -5.00
N GLU A 63 11.58 21.94 -4.74
CA GLU A 63 13.01 21.90 -5.12
C GLU A 63 13.26 21.85 -6.64
N ILE A 64 12.25 21.45 -7.43
CA ILE A 64 12.35 21.31 -8.90
C ILE A 64 11.78 22.54 -9.63
N ALA A 65 10.97 23.36 -8.96
CA ALA A 65 10.28 24.53 -9.52
C ALA A 65 11.12 25.81 -9.46
#